data_AF-A0A2K3MES2-F1
#
_entry.id   AF-A0A2K3MES2-F1
#
_cell.length_a   1.000
_cell.length_b   1.000
_cell.length_c   1.000
_cell.angle_alpha   90.00
_cell.angle_beta   90.00
_cell.angle_gamma   90.00
#
_symmetry.space_group_name_H-M   'P 1'
#
loop_
_entity.id
_entity.type
_entity.pdbx_description
1 polymer ?
#
loop_
_entity_poly.entity_id
_entity_poly.type
_entity_poly.pdbx_seq_one_letter_code
_entity_poly.pdbx_strand_id
1 'polypeptide(L)'
;MINFVHCRWKYRSNSILDVLKNLGADFFCLQEIDEFYTFYKGRMLELGYSSIYMKRSGEQKRDGCGLFYKHDWMPQHRMRYTQETNHVL
;
A
#
# COMPACT_ATOMS: atom_id res chain seq x y z
N MET A 1 -24.06 -23.93 -1.21
CA MET A 1 -22.74 -23.26 -1.29
C MET A 1 -22.97 -21.77 -1.42
N ILE A 2 -22.62 -20.98 -0.40
CA ILE A 2 -22.73 -19.52 -0.46
C ILE A 2 -21.57 -19.00 -1.33
N ASN A 3 -21.91 -18.36 -2.45
CA ASN A 3 -20.94 -17.77 -3.37
C ASN A 3 -20.48 -16.41 -2.83
N PHE A 4 -19.38 -16.38 -2.08
CA PHE A 4 -18.74 -15.13 -1.61
C PHE A 4 -17.96 -14.43 -2.74
N VAL A 5 -18.64 -14.05 -3.81
CA VAL A 5 -18.02 -13.38 -4.97
C VAL A 5 -17.35 -12.05 -4.57
N HIS A 6 -17.96 -11.32 -3.62
CA HIS A 6 -17.42 -10.05 -3.10
C HIS A 6 -16.17 -10.20 -2.23
N CYS A 7 -15.89 -11.39 -1.66
CA CYS A 7 -14.68 -11.57 -0.85
C CYS A 7 -13.42 -11.82 -1.70
N ARG A 8 -13.59 -12.12 -2.99
CA ARG A 8 -12.47 -12.37 -3.89
C ARG A 8 -11.65 -11.09 -4.06
N TRP A 9 -10.34 -11.22 -3.91
CA TRP A 9 -9.38 -10.11 -4.05
C TRP A 9 -9.63 -9.25 -5.29
N LYS A 10 -9.83 -9.88 -6.46
CA LYS A 10 -10.07 -9.19 -7.74
C LYS A 10 -11.24 -8.19 -7.71
N TYR A 11 -12.28 -8.43 -6.92
CA TYR A 11 -13.40 -7.49 -6.78
C TYR A 11 -13.08 -6.41 -5.75
N ARG A 12 -12.56 -6.81 -4.57
CA ARG A 12 -12.24 -5.88 -3.49
C ARG A 12 -11.15 -4.88 -3.86
N SER A 13 -10.14 -5.31 -4.61
CA SER A 13 -8.98 -4.48 -4.97
C SER A 13 -9.40 -3.27 -5.80
N ASN A 14 -10.33 -3.46 -6.75
CA ASN A 14 -10.88 -2.36 -7.55
C ASN A 14 -11.68 -1.38 -6.68
N SER A 15 -12.54 -1.87 -5.79
CA SER A 15 -13.29 -1.02 -4.87
C SER A 15 -12.38 -0.24 -3.92
N ILE A 16 -11.30 -0.86 -3.43
CA ILE A 16 -10.28 -0.17 -2.62
C ILE A 16 -9.65 0.96 -3.42
N LEU A 17 -9.25 0.70 -4.67
CA LEU A 17 -8.63 1.72 -5.51
C LEU A 17 -9.58 2.89 -5.80
N ASP A 18 -10.86 2.61 -6.04
CA ASP A 18 -11.88 3.65 -6.22
C ASP A 18 -12.04 4.52 -4.96
N VAL A 19 -12.03 3.90 -3.78
CA VAL A 19 -12.04 4.65 -2.50
C VAL A 19 -10.80 5.53 -2.38
N LEU A 20 -9.60 4.99 -2.61
CA LEU A 20 -8.35 5.77 -2.53
C LEU A 20 -8.35 6.95 -3.50
N LYS A 21 -8.79 6.72 -4.75
CA LYS A 21 -8.92 7.77 -5.76
C LYS A 21 -9.88 8.86 -5.33
N ASN A 22 -11.06 8.48 -4.83
CA ASN A 22 -12.12 9.43 -4.46
C ASN A 22 -11.81 10.19 -3.17
N LEU A 23 -11.01 9.60 -2.26
CA LEU A 23 -10.52 10.32 -1.08
C LEU A 23 -9.58 11.47 -1.47
N GLY A 24 -8.80 11.31 -2.54
CA GLY A 24 -7.94 12.38 -3.09
C GLY A 24 -6.86 12.90 -2.14
N ALA A 25 -6.58 12.18 -1.05
CA ALA A 25 -5.64 12.59 -0.01
C ALA A 25 -4.20 12.68 -0.54
N ASP A 26 -3.38 13.54 0.04
CA ASP A 26 -1.99 13.70 -0.41
C ASP A 26 -1.07 12.58 0.07
N PHE A 27 -1.44 11.94 1.20
CA PHE A 27 -0.76 10.78 1.77
C PHE A 27 -1.76 9.69 2.14
N PHE A 28 -1.37 8.44 1.93
CA PHE A 28 -2.05 7.26 2.46
C PHE A 28 -1.07 6.38 3.22
N CYS A 29 -1.47 5.97 4.42
CA CYS A 29 -0.79 4.96 5.23
C CYS A 29 -1.70 3.73 5.33
N LEU A 30 -1.41 2.69 4.55
CA LEU A 30 -2.25 1.49 4.46
C LEU A 30 -1.58 0.29 5.16
N GLN A 31 -2.38 -0.54 5.81
CA GLN A 31 -1.97 -1.78 6.48
C GLN A 31 -2.53 -3.00 5.73
N GLU A 32 -2.01 -4.19 6.03
CA GLU A 32 -2.41 -5.47 5.43
C GLU A 32 -2.24 -5.53 3.90
N ILE A 33 -1.18 -4.92 3.38
CA ILE A 33 -0.87 -4.93 1.94
C ILE A 33 -0.12 -6.20 1.55
N ASP A 34 -0.77 -7.14 0.87
CA ASP A 34 -0.16 -8.36 0.31
C ASP A 34 0.30 -8.20 -1.14
N GLU A 35 -0.54 -7.65 -2.02
CA GLU A 35 -0.33 -7.52 -3.47
C GLU A 35 0.34 -6.19 -3.83
N PHE A 36 1.41 -5.82 -3.09
CA PHE A 36 2.09 -4.54 -3.29
C PHE A 36 2.66 -4.39 -4.70
N TYR A 37 3.50 -5.34 -5.13
CA TYR A 37 4.24 -5.23 -6.40
C TYR A 37 3.35 -5.48 -7.62
N THR A 38 2.36 -6.35 -7.48
CA THR A 38 1.44 -6.79 -8.55
C THR A 38 0.24 -5.87 -8.73
N PHE A 39 -0.19 -5.16 -7.67
CA PHE A 39 -1.36 -4.29 -7.71
C PHE A 39 -1.05 -2.86 -7.25
N TYR A 40 -0.78 -2.64 -5.96
CA TYR A 40 -0.77 -1.29 -5.40
C TYR A 40 0.28 -0.37 -6.03
N LYS A 41 1.51 -0.86 -6.26
CA LYS A 41 2.62 -0.06 -6.78
C LYS A 41 2.29 0.55 -8.14
N GLY A 42 1.78 -0.25 -9.07
CA GLY A 42 1.41 0.22 -10.40
C GLY A 42 0.17 1.10 -10.38
N ARG A 43 -0.89 0.67 -9.70
CA ARG A 43 -2.18 1.38 -9.69
C ARG A 43 -2.12 2.73 -8.99
N MET A 44 -1.36 2.84 -7.91
CA MET A 44 -1.15 4.12 -7.22
C MET A 44 -0.22 5.03 -8.02
N LEU A 45 0.76 4.48 -8.75
CA LEU A 45 1.59 5.25 -9.68
C LEU A 45 0.77 5.87 -10.81
N GLU A 46 -0.16 5.11 -11.40
CA GLU A 46 -1.11 5.61 -12.40
C GLU A 46 -1.99 6.75 -11.87
N LEU A 47 -2.22 6.80 -10.55
CA LEU A 47 -2.96 7.88 -9.87
C LEU A 47 -2.07 9.06 -9.45
N GLY A 48 -0.77 9.06 -9.78
CA GLY A 48 0.17 10.14 -9.47
C GLY A 48 0.86 10.03 -8.11
N TYR A 49 0.88 8.83 -7.51
CA TYR A 49 1.52 8.59 -6.22
C TYR A 49 2.84 7.85 -6.37
N SER A 50 3.82 8.24 -5.56
CA SER A 50 5.00 7.43 -5.24
C SER A 50 4.67 6.55 -4.03
N SER A 51 5.44 5.47 -3.83
CA SER A 51 5.17 4.53 -2.74
C SER A 51 6.42 3.93 -2.09
N ILE A 52 6.30 3.66 -0.79
CA ILE A 52 7.25 2.92 0.04
C ILE A 52 6.50 1.74 0.65
N TYR A 53 7.12 0.56 0.66
CA TYR A 53 6.54 -0.66 1.21
C TYR A 53 7.48 -1.32 2.22
N MET A 54 6.91 -1.73 3.34
CA MET A 54 7.57 -2.55 4.35
C MET A 54 6.77 -3.84 4.54
N LYS A 55 7.34 -4.96 4.12
CA LYS A 55 6.79 -6.29 4.41
C LYS A 55 6.85 -6.57 5.90
N ARG A 56 5.80 -7.18 6.46
CA ARG A 56 5.80 -7.65 7.86
C ARG A 56 6.88 -8.73 8.03
N SER A 57 7.60 -8.68 9.15
CA SER A 57 8.60 -9.69 9.52
C SER A 57 8.00 -11.09 9.59
N GLY A 58 8.79 -12.09 9.19
CA GLY A 58 8.39 -13.50 9.12
C GLY A 58 8.18 -13.98 7.69
N GLU A 59 8.86 -15.08 7.34
CA GLU A 59 8.93 -15.60 5.97
C GLU A 59 7.55 -15.89 5.36
N GLN A 60 6.65 -16.48 6.16
CA GLN A 60 5.29 -16.85 5.75
C GLN A 60 4.32 -15.67 5.65
N LYS A 61 4.68 -14.49 6.17
CA LYS A 61 3.82 -13.30 6.05
C LYS A 61 3.87 -12.83 4.60
N ARG A 62 2.71 -12.51 4.04
CA ARG A 62 2.61 -11.98 2.67
C ARG A 62 2.33 -10.48 2.67
N ASP A 63 1.77 -9.99 3.76
CA ASP A 63 1.32 -8.64 3.96
C ASP A 63 2.39 -7.71 4.58
N GLY A 64 2.11 -6.42 4.54
CA GLY A 64 2.92 -5.37 5.12
C GLY A 64 2.17 -4.04 5.19
N CYS A 65 2.92 -2.95 5.32
CA CYS A 65 2.39 -1.59 5.32
C CYS A 65 2.96 -0.80 4.14
N GLY A 66 2.14 0.09 3.58
CA GLY A 66 2.52 0.95 2.47
C GLY A 66 2.24 2.42 2.77
N LEU A 67 3.20 3.27 2.43
CA LEU A 67 3.06 4.72 2.41
C LEU A 67 2.99 5.17 0.96
N PHE A 68 1.93 5.88 0.60
CA PHE A 68 1.72 6.45 -0.73
C PHE A 68 1.64 7.97 -0.63
N TYR A 69 2.26 8.70 -1.54
CA TYR A 69 2.29 10.16 -1.51
C TYR A 69 2.31 10.76 -2.91
N LYS A 70 1.58 11.87 -3.13
CA LYS A 70 1.57 12.57 -4.43
C LYS A 70 2.97 13.07 -4.81
N HIS A 71 3.32 12.97 -6.08
CA HIS A 71 4.63 13.40 -6.59
C HIS A 71 4.91 14.87 -6.30
N ASP A 72 3.89 15.70 -6.45
CA ASP A 72 4.00 17.16 -6.32
C ASP A 72 4.21 17.63 -4.88
N TRP A 73 4.00 16.74 -3.89
CA TRP A 73 4.16 17.11 -2.48
C TRP A 73 5.62 17.06 -2.01
N MET A 74 6.51 16.30 -2.66
CA MET A 74 7.87 16.12 -2.13
C MET A 74 8.92 17.04 -2.76
N PRO A 75 9.51 17.98 -1.98
CA PRO A 75 10.87 18.43 -2.26
C PRO A 75 11.79 17.22 -2.13
N GLN A 76 12.67 16.99 -3.10
CA GLN A 76 13.54 15.81 -3.28
C GLN A 76 14.50 15.46 -2.10
N HIS A 77 14.36 16.07 -0.91
CA HIS A 77 15.41 16.13 0.10
C HIS A 77 15.08 15.62 1.52
N ARG A 78 13.88 15.11 1.86
CA ARG A 78 13.66 14.67 3.26
C ARG A 78 12.50 13.71 3.53
N MET A 79 12.63 12.46 3.10
CA MET A 79 12.05 11.34 3.85
C MET A 79 13.19 10.45 4.33
N ARG A 80 13.53 10.55 5.61
CA ARG A 80 14.47 9.61 6.24
C ARG A 80 13.66 8.42 6.70
N TYR A 81 13.87 7.29 6.03
CA TYR A 81 13.34 6.02 6.49
C TYR A 81 14.30 5.44 7.53
N THR A 82 13.92 5.46 8.80
CA THR A 82 14.69 4.77 9.86
C THR A 82 14.13 3.35 9.97
N GLN A 83 14.87 2.36 9.49
CA GLN A 83 14.60 0.97 9.87
C GLN A 83 15.12 0.79 11.29
N GLU A 84 14.25 0.92 12.28
CA GLU A 84 14.55 0.33 13.58
C GLU A 84 14.46 -1.18 13.42
N THR A 85 15.62 -1.83 13.28
CA THR A 85 15.73 -3.29 13.38
C THR A 85 15.30 -3.68 14.78
N ASN A 86 14.04 -4.11 14.91
CA ASN A 86 13.55 -4.79 16.11
C ASN A 86 14.22 -6.17 16.22
N HIS A 87 15.47 -6.18 16.69
CA HIS A 87 15.93 -7.24 17.58
C HIS A 87 15.39 -6.91 18.96
N VAL A 88 14.14 -7.28 19.22
CA VAL A 88 13.63 -7.42 20.58
C VAL A 88 13.37 -8.91 20.77
N LEU A 89 14.05 -9.45 21.78
CA LEU A 89 14.15 -10.84 22.20
C LEU A 89 12.78 -11.54 22.33
#